data_AF-A0A257NNS8-F1
#
_entry.id   AF-A0A257NNS8-F1
#
_cell.length_a   1.000
_cell.length_b   1.000
_cell.length_c   1.000
_cell.angle_alpha   90.00
_cell.angle_beta   90.00
_cell.angle_gamma   90.00
#
_symmetry.space_group_name_H-M   'P 1'
#
loop_
_entity.id
_entity.type
_entity.pdbx_description
1 polymer ?
#
loop_
_entity_poly.entity_id
_entity_poly.type
_entity_poly.pdbx_seq_one_letter_code
_entity_poly.pdbx_strand_id
1 'polypeptide(L)' 'MLISLPPDYRPSDNEDFMNPMQTEYFRQKLLRWRADLVKEANGTLASLGEGGILEADITDRASVETDRALELRTRD' A
#
# COMPACT_ATOMS: atom_id res chain seq x y z
N MET A 1 18.89 16.69 -13.65
CA MET A 1 19.12 17.72 -12.63
C MET A 1 18.57 17.19 -11.31
N LEU A 2 19.34 17.26 -10.22
CA LEU A 2 18.86 16.90 -8.88
C LEU A 2 18.24 18.16 -8.27
N ILE A 3 16.92 18.19 -8.16
CA ILE A 3 16.18 19.28 -7.53
C ILE A 3 16.01 18.89 -6.07
N SER A 4 16.65 19.63 -5.17
CA SER A 4 16.47 19.42 -3.72
C SER A 4 15.33 20.30 -3.24
N LEU A 5 14.28 19.68 -2.68
CA LEU A 5 13.16 20.41 -2.08
C LEU A 5 13.52 20.87 -0.67
N PRO A 6 13.11 22.09 -0.27
CA PRO A 6 13.08 22.47 1.13
C PRO A 6 12.25 21.48 1.98
N PRO A 7 12.60 21.24 3.25
CA PRO A 7 11.92 20.26 4.10
C PRO A 7 10.43 20.52 4.28
N ASP A 8 10.01 21.80 4.24
CA ASP A 8 8.61 22.22 4.41
C ASP A 8 7.95 22.66 3.10
N TYR A 9 8.54 22.31 1.95
CA TYR A 9 7.99 22.70 0.66
C TYR A 9 6.61 22.09 0.43
N ARG A 10 5.66 22.95 0.06
CA ARG A 10 4.34 22.59 -0.41
C ARG A 10 4.01 23.41 -1.66
N PRO A 11 3.50 22.79 -2.73
CA PRO A 11 2.99 23.51 -3.89
C PRO A 11 1.99 24.57 -3.45
N SER A 12 2.10 25.78 -4.03
CA SER A 12 1.17 26.88 -3.79
C SER A 12 0.67 27.43 -5.12
N ASP A 13 -0.50 28.06 -5.10
CA ASP A 13 -1.14 28.64 -6.29
C ASP A 13 -0.40 29.87 -6.84
N ASN A 14 0.58 30.38 -6.10
CA ASN A 14 1.44 31.50 -6.50
C ASN A 14 2.59 31.08 -7.43
N GLU A 15 2.70 29.79 -7.74
CA GLU A 15 3.75 29.24 -8.58
C GLU A 15 3.20 28.78 -9.93
N ASP A 16 4.05 28.82 -10.95
CA ASP A 16 3.71 28.24 -12.25
C ASP A 16 3.35 26.76 -12.11
N PHE A 17 2.23 26.38 -12.73
CA PHE A 17 1.72 25.02 -12.71
C PHE A 17 2.78 24.03 -13.23
N MET A 18 3.01 22.96 -12.47
CA MET A 18 3.96 21.89 -12.81
C MET A 18 5.40 22.39 -13.03
N ASN A 19 5.81 23.40 -12.27
CA ASN A 19 7.22 23.78 -12.22
C ASN A 19 8.10 22.59 -11.74
N PRO A 20 9.43 22.69 -11.90
CA PRO A 20 10.33 21.60 -11.51
C PRO A 20 10.28 21.22 -10.02
N MET A 21 9.94 22.15 -9.11
CA MET A 21 9.78 21.89 -7.68
C MET A 21 8.48 21.11 -7.39
N GLN A 22 7.36 21.49 -8.00
CA GLN A 22 6.09 20.77 -7.89
C GLN A 22 6.23 19.35 -8.45
N THR A 23 6.88 19.20 -9.60
CA THR A 23 7.13 17.89 -10.22
C THR A 23 7.90 16.97 -9.29
N GLU A 24 8.97 17.48 -8.66
CA GLU A 24 9.75 16.71 -7.69
C GLU A 24 8.93 16.39 -6.43
N TYR A 25 8.10 17.31 -5.96
CA TYR A 25 7.25 17.09 -4.79
C TYR A 25 6.25 15.96 -5.03
N PHE A 26 5.54 16.00 -6.15
CA PHE A 26 4.59 14.95 -6.51
C PHE A 26 5.28 13.63 -6.80
N ARG A 27 6.47 13.64 -7.42
CA ARG A 27 7.29 12.45 -7.60
C ARG A 27 7.62 11.78 -6.26
N GLN A 28 8.11 12.54 -5.27
CA GLN A 28 8.41 11.99 -3.94
C GLN A 28 7.15 11.46 -3.24
N LYS A 29 6.04 12.19 -3.33
CA LYS A 29 4.75 11.76 -2.78
C LYS A 29 4.28 10.43 -3.39
N LEU A 30 4.35 10.29 -4.72
CA LEU A 30 3.95 9.06 -5.43
C LEU A 30 4.88 7.89 -5.10
N LEU A 31 6.18 8.12 -4.99
CA LEU A 31 7.14 7.07 -4.60
C LEU A 31 6.88 6.57 -3.18
N ARG A 32 6.61 7.48 -2.24
CA ARG A 32 6.22 7.11 -0.88
C ARG A 32 4.92 6.30 -0.89
N TRP A 33 3.91 6.77 -1.61
CA TRP A 33 2.63 6.06 -1.67
C TRP A 33 2.77 4.66 -2.27
N ARG A 34 3.57 4.51 -3.35
CA ARG A 34 3.90 3.20 -3.90
C ARG A 34 4.58 2.30 -2.87
N ALA A 35 5.54 2.82 -2.10
CA ALA A 35 6.22 2.04 -1.07
C ALA A 35 5.26 1.60 0.04
N ASP A 36 4.36 2.48 0.46
CA ASP A 36 3.33 2.17 1.46
C ASP A 36 2.37 1.09 0.96
N LEU A 37 1.90 1.18 -0.29
CA LEU A 37 1.05 0.15 -0.92
C LEU A 37 1.74 -1.21 -1.01
N VAL A 38 3.02 -1.23 -1.42
CA VAL A 38 3.79 -2.48 -1.48
C VAL A 38 3.98 -3.08 -0.09
N LYS A 39 4.24 -2.25 0.92
CA LYS A 39 4.37 -2.70 2.31
C LYS A 39 3.07 -3.31 2.82
N GLU A 40 1.94 -2.66 2.57
CA GLU A 40 0.63 -3.16 2.96
C GLU A 40 0.30 -4.49 2.27
N ALA A 41 0.52 -4.59 0.96
CA ALA A 41 0.32 -5.83 0.20
C ALA A 41 1.17 -6.98 0.74
N ASN A 42 2.45 -6.72 1.04
CA ASN A 42 3.33 -7.72 1.65
C ASN A 42 2.86 -8.14 3.04
N GLY A 43 2.33 -7.21 3.85
CA GLY A 43 1.72 -7.52 5.14
C GLY A 43 0.49 -8.43 5.02
N THR A 44 -0.37 -8.16 4.03
CA THR A 44 -1.52 -9.02 3.72
C THR A 44 -1.06 -10.42 3.28
N LEU A 45 -0.04 -10.53 2.43
CA LEU A 45 0.52 -11.83 2.03
C LEU A 45 1.12 -12.59 3.21
N ALA A 46 1.83 -11.92 4.12
CA ALA A 46 2.37 -12.55 5.32
C ALA A 46 1.24 -13.06 6.23
N SER A 47 0.19 -12.26 6.45
CA SER A 47 -0.98 -12.66 7.23
C SER A 47 -1.73 -13.87 6.63
N LEU A 48 -1.86 -13.92 5.30
CA LEU A 48 -2.43 -15.08 4.60
C LEU A 48 -1.53 -16.32 4.70
N GLY A 49 -0.21 -16.15 4.65
CA GLY A 49 0.79 -17.23 4.72
C GLY A 49 0.97 -17.82 6.12
N GLU A 50 0.90 -17.01 7.18
CA GLU A 50 1.02 -17.47 8.57
C GLU A 50 -0.16 -18.34 9.00
N GLY A 51 -1.35 -18.12 8.44
CA GLY A 51 -2.46 -19.05 8.63
C GLY A 51 -2.45 -20.21 7.63
N GLY A 52 -1.26 -20.71 7.28
CA GLY A 52 -1.08 -21.99 6.60
C GLY A 52 -1.81 -23.07 7.38
N ILE A 53 -2.92 -23.54 6.82
CA ILE A 53 -3.84 -24.50 7.43
C ILE A 53 -3.11 -25.83 7.62
N LEU A 54 -2.61 -26.06 8.84
CA LEU A 54 -2.27 -27.38 9.35
C LEU A 54 -3.49 -27.90 10.13
N GLU A 55 -4.62 -28.10 9.44
CA GLU A 55 -5.78 -28.75 10.04
C GLU A 55 -5.97 -30.15 9.47
N ALA A 56 -6.27 -31.07 10.38
CA ALA A 56 -6.28 -32.50 10.14
C ALA A 56 -7.53 -32.98 9.37
N ASP A 57 -8.59 -32.18 9.28
CA ASP A 57 -9.87 -32.52 8.64
C ASP A 57 -10.22 -31.57 7.47
N ILE A 58 -10.80 -32.15 6.43
CA ILE A 58 -11.31 -31.50 5.21
C ILE A 58 -12.50 -30.57 5.49
N THR A 59 -13.29 -30.86 6.53
CA THR A 59 -14.48 -30.08 6.89
C THR A 59 -14.09 -28.74 7.52
N ASP A 60 -13.10 -28.75 8.43
CA ASP A 60 -12.60 -27.54 9.08
C ASP A 60 -11.92 -26.61 8.06
N ARG A 61 -11.19 -27.20 7.10
CA ARG A 61 -10.59 -26.48 5.98
C ARG A 61 -11.61 -25.73 5.12
N ALA A 62 -12.79 -26.31 4.86
CA ALA A 62 -13.83 -25.69 4.03
C ALA A 62 -14.48 -24.49 4.73
N SER A 63 -14.67 -24.56 6.05
CA SER A 63 -15.19 -23.47 6.86
C SER A 63 -14.20 -22.29 6.92
N VAL A 64 -12.92 -22.57 7.18
CA VAL A 64 -11.87 -21.53 7.28
C VAL A 64 -11.65 -20.80 5.94
N GLU A 65 -11.68 -21.51 4.81
CA GLU A 65 -11.54 -20.90 3.48
C GLU A 65 -12.72 -19.94 3.19
N THR A 66 -13.92 -20.29 3.65
CA THR A 66 -15.12 -19.46 3.49
C THR A 66 -15.02 -18.18 4.32
N ASP A 67 -14.56 -18.27 5.56
CA ASP A 67 -14.38 -17.12 6.45
C ASP A 67 -13.28 -16.18 5.94
N ARG A 68 -12.18 -16.73 5.39
CA ARG A 68 -11.14 -15.93 4.72
C ARG A 68 -11.65 -15.23 3.47
N ALA A 69 -12.41 -15.92 2.63
CA ALA A 69 -12.97 -15.33 1.43
C ALA A 69 -13.92 -14.17 1.77
N LEU A 70 -14.64 -14.27 2.90
CA LEU A 70 -15.45 -13.19 3.43
C LEU A 70 -14.59 -12.03 3.95
N GLU A 71 -13.56 -12.31 4.74
CA GLU A 71 -12.66 -11.30 5.33
C GLU A 71 -11.92 -10.48 4.26
N LEU A 72 -11.43 -11.14 3.20
CA LEU A 72 -10.81 -10.49 2.05
C LEU A 72 -11.78 -9.58 1.29
N ARG A 73 -13.07 -9.91 1.27
CA ARG A 73 -14.10 -9.14 0.55
C ARG A 73 -14.61 -7.93 1.35
N THR A 74 -14.57 -8.00 2.67
CA THR A 74 -15.03 -6.91 3.55
C THR A 74 -13.93 -5.89 3.87
N ARG A 75 -12.69 -6.13 3.43
CA ARG A 75 -11.54 -5.25 3.66
C ARG A 75 -11.23 -4.29 2.50
N ASP A 76 -11.97 -4.41 1.39
CA ASP A 76 -12.07 -3.40 0.31
C ASP A 76 -13.04 -2.27 0.72
#